data_AF-A0A5P2UZD7-F1
#
_entry.id   AF-A0A5P2UZD7-F1
#
_cell.length_a   1.000
_cell.length_b   1.000
_cell.length_c   1.000
_cell.angle_alpha   90.00
_cell.angle_beta   90.00
_cell.angle_gamma   90.00
#
_symmetry.space_group_name_H-M   'P 1'
#
loop_
_entity.id
_entity.type
_entity.pdbx_description
1 polymer ?
#
loop_
_entity_poly.entity_id
_entity_poly.type
_entity_poly.pdbx_seq_one_letter_code
_entity_poly.pdbx_strand_id
1 'polypeptide(L)' 'MLLCRGCSGHLYAVCTTERAGGNAASQWEVDHEVPALCPLSGLLPLTGTAAAVHDLPGADEVLWPPD' A
#
# COMPACT_ATOMS: atom_id res chain seq x y z
N MET A 1 5.18 1.81 -9.96
CA MET A 1 4.68 0.42 -9.87
C MET A 1 5.04 -0.08 -8.48
N LEU A 2 4.08 -0.59 -7.70
CA LEU A 2 4.36 -1.05 -6.35
C LEU A 2 4.74 -2.54 -6.39
N LEU A 3 5.82 -2.87 -5.70
CA LEU A 3 6.33 -4.24 -5.61
C LEU A 3 6.39 -4.66 -4.15
N CYS A 4 5.96 -5.89 -3.88
CA CYS A 4 6.09 -6.48 -2.56
C CYS A 4 7.56 -6.87 -2.27
N ARG A 5 8.13 -6.44 -1.15
CA ARG A 5 9.47 -6.86 -0.70
C ARG A 5 9.55 -8.36 -0.43
N GLY A 6 8.45 -8.98 -0.02
CA GLY A 6 8.40 -10.39 0.37
C GLY A 6 8.45 -11.37 -0.80
N CYS A 7 7.83 -11.04 -1.94
CA CYS A 7 7.71 -11.94 -3.08
C CYS A 7 8.06 -11.31 -4.43
N SER A 8 8.40 -10.02 -4.46
CA SER A 8 8.59 -9.22 -5.69
C SER A 8 7.38 -9.21 -6.63
N GLY A 9 6.19 -9.58 -6.14
CA GLY A 9 4.94 -9.51 -6.89
C GLY A 9 4.40 -8.08 -6.99
N HIS A 10 3.61 -7.83 -8.03
CA HIS A 10 2.93 -6.55 -8.22
C HIS A 10 1.81 -6.35 -7.20
N LEU A 11 1.74 -5.13 -6.68
CA LEU A 11 0.71 -4.68 -5.77
C LEU A 11 -0.16 -3.63 -6.46
N TYR A 12 -1.47 -3.75 -6.32
CA TYR A 12 -2.38 -2.65 -6.60
C TYR A 12 -2.42 -1.70 -5.41
N ALA A 13 -2.70 -0.43 -5.68
CA ALA A 13 -3.06 0.53 -4.65
C ALA A 13 -4.31 1.30 -5.07
N VAL A 14 -5.33 1.30 -4.23
CA VAL A 14 -6.53 2.11 -4.39
C VAL A 14 -6.52 3.22 -3.35
N CYS A 15 -6.90 4.42 -3.79
CA CYS A 15 -6.92 5.63 -2.98
C CYS A 15 -8.31 6.25 -3.06
N THR A 16 -8.97 6.40 -1.91
CA THR A 16 -10.20 7.16 -1.75
C THR A 16 -9.87 8.47 -1.05
N THR A 17 -9.91 9.57 -1.81
CA THR A 17 -9.70 10.92 -1.27
C THR A 17 -11.02 11.48 -0.74
N GLU A 18 -11.15 11.65 0.58
CA GLU A 18 -12.23 12.48 1.13
C GLU A 18 -11.90 13.95 0.89
N ARG A 19 -12.58 14.56 -0.08
CA ARG A 19 -12.38 15.97 -0.45
C ARG A 19 -13.08 16.90 0.55
N ALA A 20 -12.60 16.93 1.79
CA ALA A 20 -12.92 17.98 2.77
C ALA A 20 -11.68 18.87 2.97
N GLY A 21 -11.83 20.16 2.71
CA GLY A 21 -10.74 21.10 2.42
C GLY A 21 -9.56 21.11 3.41
N GLY A 22 -8.35 21.11 2.85
CA GLY A 22 -7.17 21.75 3.46
C GLY A 22 -5.93 20.89 3.65
N ASN A 23 -6.06 19.58 3.88
CA ASN A 23 -4.96 18.61 3.99
C ASN A 23 -5.55 17.21 3.84
N ALA A 24 -5.90 16.83 2.61
CA ALA A 24 -6.63 15.59 2.36
C ALA A 24 -5.69 14.40 2.55
N ALA A 25 -5.72 13.80 3.74
CA ALA A 25 -5.18 12.47 3.93
C ALA A 25 -6.09 11.50 3.17
N SER A 26 -5.51 10.70 2.28
CA SER A 26 -6.25 9.75 1.48
C SER A 26 -6.36 8.44 2.25
N GLN A 27 -7.51 7.79 2.18
CA GLN A 27 -7.61 6.40 2.61
C GLN A 27 -7.06 5.51 1.50
N TRP A 28 -6.19 4.59 1.86
CA TRP A 28 -5.54 3.67 0.94
C TRP A 28 -5.85 2.23 1.30
N GLU A 29 -5.85 1.39 0.27
CA GLU A 29 -5.76 -0.05 0.34
C GLU A 29 -4.70 -0.52 -0.65
N VAL A 30 -3.80 -1.39 -0.22
CA VAL A 30 -2.74 -1.99 -1.05
C VAL A 30 -2.73 -3.49 -0.85
N ASP A 31 -2.79 -4.26 -1.93
CA ASP A 31 -2.66 -5.72 -1.92
C ASP A 31 -2.13 -6.25 -3.25
N HIS A 32 -1.85 -7.56 -3.33
CA HIS A 32 -1.39 -8.20 -4.54
C HIS A 32 -2.44 -8.16 -5.64
N GLU A 33 -2.01 -7.81 -6.85
CA GLU A 33 -2.85 -7.85 -8.06
C GLU A 33 -3.32 -9.28 -8.37
N VAL A 34 -2.51 -10.27 -8.03
CA VAL A 34 -2.77 -11.70 -8.23
C VAL A 34 -2.43 -12.43 -6.94
N PRO A 35 -3.26 -13.39 -6.47
CA PRO A 35 -2.93 -14.21 -5.31
C PRO A 35 -1.54 -14.84 -5.45
N ALA A 36 -0.68 -14.59 -4.46
CA ALA A 36 0.69 -15.09 -4.45
C ALA A 36 0.98 -15.78 -3.12
N LEU A 37 1.85 -16.80 -3.15
CA LEU A 37 2.47 -17.33 -1.93
C LEU A 37 3.49 -16.30 -1.44
N CYS A 38 3.02 -15.35 -0.62
CA CYS A 38 3.83 -14.27 -0.09
C CYS A 38 4.09 -14.45 1.41
N PRO A 39 5.35 -14.40 1.88
CA PRO A 39 5.66 -14.49 3.31
C PRO A 39 5.09 -13.30 4.10
N LEU A 40 4.82 -12.18 3.44
CA LEU A 40 4.22 -10.98 4.03
C LEU A 40 2.69 -10.91 3.84
N SER A 41 2.05 -11.98 3.36
CA SER A 41 0.59 -12.02 3.17
C SER A 41 -0.21 -11.70 4.44
N GLY A 42 0.35 -11.98 5.62
CA GLY A 42 -0.29 -11.62 6.90
C GLY A 42 -0.27 -10.13 7.24
N LEU A 43 0.49 -9.32 6.49
CA LEU A 43 0.51 -7.86 6.61
C LEU A 43 -0.39 -7.19 5.56
N LEU A 44 -1.00 -7.97 4.68
CA LEU A 44 -1.81 -7.49 3.57
C LEU A 44 -3.29 -7.85 3.77
N PRO A 45 -4.23 -7.00 3.31
CA PRO A 45 -4.00 -5.72 2.65
C PRO A 45 -3.44 -4.66 3.62
N LEU A 46 -2.53 -3.81 3.14
CA LEU A 46 -2.16 -2.59 3.88
C LEU A 46 -3.31 -1.60 3.72
N THR A 47 -3.86 -1.15 4.84
CA THR A 47 -4.95 -0.17 4.85
C THR A 47 -4.65 0.95 5.82
N GLY A 48 -5.05 2.17 5.49
CA GLY A 48 -4.85 3.30 6.37
C GLY A 48 -5.05 4.64 5.71
N THR A 49 -4.90 5.70 6.49
CA THR A 49 -5.03 7.09 6.04
C THR A 49 -3.66 7.72 5.96
N ALA A 50 -3.26 8.16 4.76
CA ALA A 50 -1.91 8.64 4.49
C ALA A 50 -1.89 9.64 3.32
N ALA A 51 -0.91 10.55 3.32
CA ALA A 51 -0.71 11.48 2.23
C ALA A 51 -0.18 10.77 0.97
N ALA A 52 0.77 9.85 1.15
CA ALA A 52 1.23 8.94 0.12
C ALA A 52 1.12 7.47 0.57
N VAL A 53 1.06 6.56 -0.39
CA VAL A 53 0.99 5.11 -0.13
C VAL A 53 2.18 4.57 0.69
N HIS A 54 3.35 5.20 0.54
CA HIS A 54 4.57 4.82 1.30
C HIS A 54 4.56 5.32 2.75
N ASP A 55 3.63 6.21 3.12
CA ASP A 55 3.46 6.66 4.49
C ASP A 55 2.47 5.78 5.27
N LEU A 56 1.94 4.71 4.65
CA LEU A 56 1.06 3.77 5.34
C LEU A 56 1.80 3.02 6.44
N PRO A 57 1.14 2.74 7.57
CA PRO A 57 1.69 1.80 8.56
C PRO A 57 1.94 0.45 7.89
N GLY A 58 3.16 -0.09 7.98
CA GLY A 58 3.52 -1.36 7.34
C GLY A 58 4.10 -1.22 5.93
N ALA A 59 4.16 0.00 5.38
CA ALA A 59 4.63 0.24 4.02
C ALA A 59 6.12 -0.05 3.86
N ASP A 60 6.96 0.21 4.85
CA ASP A 60 8.40 -0.03 4.76
C ASP A 60 8.75 -1.52 4.84
N GLU A 61 7.92 -2.35 5.49
CA GLU A 61 8.08 -3.80 5.48
C GLU A 61 7.60 -4.44 4.17
N VAL A 62 6.53 -3.91 3.58
CA VAL A 62 5.86 -4.54 2.43
C VAL A 62 6.27 -3.94 1.10
N LEU A 63 6.45 -2.63 0.98
CA LEU A 63 6.72 -1.95 -0.30
C LEU A 63 8.21 -1.75 -0.53
N TRP A 64 8.67 -2.01 -1.75
CA TRP A 64 9.99 -1.52 -2.15
C TRP A 64 10.04 0.02 -2.02
N PRO A 65 11.22 0.60 -1.70
CA PRO A 65 11.38 2.04 -1.65
C PRO A 65 11.02 2.67 -3.01
N PRO A 66 10.48 3.90 -3.01
CA PRO A 66 10.35 4.65 -4.25
C PRO A 66 11.76 4.90 -4.82
N ASP A 67 11.93 4.65 -6.12
CA ASP A 67 13.14 5.02 -6.88
C ASP A 67 13.35 6.54 -6.92
#